data_AF-A0A6J6CWW1-F1
#
_entry.id   AF-A0A6J6CWW1-F1
#
_cell.length_a   1.000
_cell.length_b   1.000
_cell.length_c   1.000
_cell.angle_alpha   90.00
_cell.angle_beta   90.00
_cell.angle_gamma   90.00
#
_symmetry.space_group_name_H-M   'P 1'
#
loop_
_entity.id
_entity.type
_entity.pdbx_description
1 polymer ?
#
loop_
_entity_poly.entity_id
_entity_poly.type
_entity_poly.pdbx_seq_one_letter_code
_entity_poly.pdbx_strand_id
1 'polypeptide(L)'
;MDVPDGWVNTKQLYPMDPPLAVEHLVYEVRASVFDHWRATEFEMWTKGEADRFPGFVGKETWVKDLGEWRQVSIVIYWRTLDDWLGIDPAWLDAQEARFAEIVGADNVRLVSAGHDDGHHWFKISEYR
;
A
#
# COMPACT_ATOMS: atom_id res chain seq x y z
N MET A 1 1.30 30.26 17.75
CA MET A 1 0.44 30.15 16.55
C MET A 1 -0.98 30.25 17.07
N ASP A 2 -1.60 31.42 16.94
CA ASP A 2 -2.97 31.63 17.42
C ASP A 2 -3.93 30.90 16.49
N VAL A 3 -4.76 30.05 17.06
CA VAL A 3 -5.82 29.37 16.34
C VAL A 3 -6.87 30.44 15.98
N PRO A 4 -7.29 30.56 14.71
CA PRO A 4 -8.29 31.55 14.31
C PRO A 4 -9.54 31.46 15.17
N ASP A 5 -10.09 32.61 15.55
CA ASP A 5 -11.32 32.69 16.33
C ASP A 5 -12.45 31.95 15.59
N GLY A 6 -13.13 31.02 16.26
CA GLY A 6 -14.18 30.17 15.68
C GLY A 6 -13.73 28.82 15.09
N TRP A 7 -12.45 28.43 15.21
CA TRP A 7 -12.03 27.06 14.86
C TRP A 7 -12.59 26.03 15.86
N VAL A 8 -13.26 25.00 15.34
CA VAL A 8 -13.71 23.83 16.11
C VAL A 8 -13.02 22.60 15.55
N ASN A 9 -12.34 21.83 16.41
CA ASN A 9 -11.82 20.53 16.04
C ASN A 9 -12.99 19.55 15.82
N THR A 10 -13.23 19.15 14.57
CA THR A 10 -14.25 18.14 14.24
C THR A 10 -13.69 16.72 14.19
N LYS A 11 -12.37 16.55 14.39
CA LYS A 11 -11.73 15.25 14.25
C LYS A 11 -12.08 14.31 15.39
N GLN A 12 -12.29 13.04 15.07
CA GLN A 12 -12.65 12.00 16.02
C GLN A 12 -11.68 10.82 15.94
N LEU A 13 -11.54 10.11 17.05
CA LEU A 13 -10.84 8.84 17.09
C LEU A 13 -11.78 7.76 16.56
N TYR A 14 -11.34 7.06 15.53
CA TYR A 14 -12.03 5.90 14.97
C TYR A 14 -11.22 4.66 15.38
N PRO A 15 -11.63 3.96 16.45
CA PRO A 15 -11.02 2.68 16.81
C PRO A 15 -11.41 1.61 15.78
N MET A 16 -10.48 0.69 15.52
CA MET A 16 -10.72 -0.50 14.72
C MET A 16 -10.85 -1.69 15.66
N ASP A 17 -12.06 -2.25 15.74
CA ASP A 17 -12.34 -3.45 16.53
C ASP A 17 -13.17 -4.44 15.69
N PRO A 18 -12.56 -5.55 15.21
CA PRO A 18 -11.17 -5.95 15.42
C PRO A 18 -10.16 -5.03 14.69
N PRO A 19 -8.86 -5.05 15.07
CA PRO A 19 -7.80 -4.35 14.33
C PRO A 19 -7.70 -4.84 12.88
N LEU A 20 -7.37 -3.93 11.97
CA LEU A 20 -7.12 -4.26 10.56
C LEU A 20 -5.70 -4.82 10.41
N ALA A 21 -5.51 -5.88 9.63
CA ALA A 21 -4.17 -6.34 9.27
C ALA A 21 -3.52 -5.36 8.31
N VAL A 22 -2.22 -5.14 8.47
CA VAL A 22 -1.46 -4.16 7.68
C VAL A 22 -0.34 -4.88 6.95
N GLU A 23 -0.33 -4.73 5.64
CA GLU A 23 0.80 -5.05 4.79
C GLU A 23 1.58 -3.78 4.48
N HIS A 24 2.89 -3.80 4.72
CA HIS A 24 3.76 -2.68 4.43
C HIS A 24 4.86 -3.13 3.47
N LEU A 25 4.92 -2.56 2.28
CA LEU A 25 5.91 -2.86 1.26
C LEU A 25 6.69 -1.61 0.90
N VAL A 26 8.02 -1.74 0.80
CA VAL A 26 8.89 -0.65 0.36
C VAL A 26 9.56 -1.05 -0.93
N TYR A 27 9.39 -0.23 -1.95
CA TYR A 27 10.00 -0.39 -3.27
C TYR A 27 10.95 0.75 -3.57
N GLU A 28 11.90 0.49 -4.46
CA GLU A 28 12.54 1.54 -5.23
C GLU A 28 12.19 1.40 -6.71
N VAL A 29 11.86 2.53 -7.33
CA VAL A 29 11.39 2.64 -8.71
C VAL A 29 12.25 3.68 -9.44
N ARG A 30 12.71 3.39 -10.65
CA ARG A 30 13.47 4.39 -11.42
C ARG A 30 12.63 5.63 -11.68
N ALA A 31 13.23 6.80 -11.45
CA ALA A 31 12.55 8.08 -11.65
C ALA A 31 12.08 8.27 -13.10
N SER A 32 12.80 7.71 -14.08
CA SER A 32 12.47 7.78 -15.50
C SER A 32 11.16 7.07 -15.90
N VAL A 33 10.67 6.13 -15.09
CA VAL A 33 9.43 5.39 -15.36
C VAL A 33 8.36 5.62 -14.29
N PHE A 34 8.61 6.48 -13.30
CA PHE A 34 7.79 6.57 -12.10
C PHE A 34 6.31 6.89 -12.37
N ASP A 35 6.01 7.80 -13.31
CA ASP A 35 4.62 8.13 -13.65
C ASP A 35 3.88 6.96 -14.29
N HIS A 36 4.58 6.19 -15.16
CA HIS A 36 4.04 4.98 -15.78
C HIS A 36 3.87 3.85 -14.76
N TRP A 37 4.86 3.64 -13.89
CA TRP A 37 4.77 2.72 -12.76
C TRP A 37 3.57 3.07 -11.88
N ARG A 38 3.40 4.34 -11.48
CA ARG A 38 2.31 4.78 -10.60
C ARG A 38 0.93 4.52 -11.21
N ALA A 39 0.75 4.81 -12.50
CA ALA A 39 -0.50 4.56 -13.19
C ALA A 39 -0.79 3.05 -13.29
N THR A 40 0.23 2.25 -13.62
CA THR A 40 0.12 0.79 -13.73
C THR A 40 -0.17 0.15 -12.37
N GLU A 41 0.48 0.64 -11.31
CA GLU A 41 0.32 0.18 -9.93
C GLU A 41 -1.09 0.45 -9.41
N PHE A 42 -1.63 1.63 -9.71
CA PHE A 42 -3.01 1.96 -9.36
C PHE A 42 -4.02 1.03 -10.07
N GLU A 43 -3.87 0.84 -11.38
CA GLU A 43 -4.82 0.07 -12.18
C GLU A 43 -4.73 -1.45 -11.93
N MET A 44 -3.52 -2.01 -11.83
CA MET A 44 -3.34 -3.47 -11.68
C MET A 44 -3.44 -3.93 -10.24
N TRP A 45 -2.78 -3.22 -9.31
CA TRP A 45 -2.75 -3.61 -7.91
C TRP A 45 -3.90 -2.99 -7.15
N THR A 46 -3.93 -1.66 -7.00
CA THR A 46 -4.95 -1.00 -6.13
C THR A 46 -6.38 -1.36 -6.53
N LYS A 47 -6.73 -1.19 -7.80
CA LYS A 47 -8.07 -1.53 -8.30
C LYS A 47 -8.25 -3.03 -8.42
N GLY A 48 -7.25 -3.76 -8.90
CA GLY A 48 -7.32 -5.22 -9.02
C GLY A 48 -7.58 -5.93 -7.70
N GLU A 49 -6.90 -5.51 -6.63
CA GLU A 49 -7.09 -6.02 -5.27
C GLU A 49 -8.48 -5.65 -4.74
N ALA A 50 -8.88 -4.37 -4.86
CA ALA A 50 -10.18 -3.91 -4.41
C ALA A 50 -11.36 -4.63 -5.11
N ASP A 51 -11.23 -4.90 -6.42
CA ASP A 51 -12.25 -5.60 -7.20
C ASP A 51 -12.29 -7.10 -6.88
N ARG A 52 -11.12 -7.71 -6.60
CA ARG A 52 -10.98 -9.17 -6.46
C ARG A 52 -11.17 -9.67 -5.03
N PHE A 53 -10.80 -8.87 -4.03
CA PHE A 53 -10.74 -9.28 -2.63
C PHE A 53 -11.64 -8.40 -1.76
N PRO A 54 -12.81 -8.91 -1.34
CA PRO A 54 -13.72 -8.18 -0.45
C PRO A 54 -13.10 -7.79 0.90
N GLY A 55 -11.98 -8.39 1.29
CA GLY A 55 -11.22 -8.07 2.49
C GLY A 55 -10.31 -6.84 2.36
N PHE A 56 -10.08 -6.32 1.16
CA PHE A 56 -9.33 -5.08 0.95
C PHE A 56 -10.11 -3.89 1.54
N VAL A 57 -9.48 -3.11 2.42
CA VAL A 57 -10.08 -1.95 3.08
C VAL A 57 -9.61 -0.65 2.47
N GLY A 58 -8.33 -0.58 2.08
CA GLY A 58 -7.76 0.60 1.49
C GLY A 58 -6.24 0.53 1.42
N LYS A 59 -5.65 1.54 0.80
CA LYS A 59 -4.21 1.62 0.62
C LYS A 59 -3.72 3.05 0.68
N GLU A 60 -2.52 3.23 1.20
CA GLU A 60 -1.76 4.47 1.15
C GLU A 60 -0.43 4.24 0.42
N THR A 61 -0.07 5.19 -0.45
CA THR A 61 1.21 5.15 -1.17
C THR A 61 1.96 6.45 -0.91
N TRP A 62 3.14 6.35 -0.32
CA TRP A 62 4.00 7.49 0.00
C TRP A 62 5.27 7.42 -0.85
N VAL A 63 5.81 8.57 -1.26
CA VAL A 63 7.00 8.64 -2.10
C VAL A 63 8.06 9.54 -1.50
N LYS A 64 9.30 9.10 -1.59
CA LYS A 64 10.51 9.87 -1.29
C LYS A 64 11.37 9.97 -2.56
N ASP A 65 11.82 11.18 -2.87
CA ASP A 65 12.73 11.43 -3.98
C ASP A 65 14.17 11.06 -3.61
N LEU A 66 14.83 10.25 -4.44
CA LEU A 66 16.25 9.86 -4.31
C LEU A 66 17.07 10.26 -5.56
N GLY A 67 16.54 11.14 -6.43
CA GLY A 67 17.18 11.53 -7.69
C GLY A 67 16.88 10.56 -8.83
N GLU A 68 17.80 9.65 -9.15
CA GLU A 68 17.61 8.64 -10.21
C GLU A 68 16.55 7.59 -9.85
N TRP A 69 16.24 7.48 -8.55
CA TRP A 69 15.26 6.56 -8.00
C TRP A 69 14.21 7.31 -7.18
N ARG A 70 13.06 6.67 -7.02
CA ARG A 70 12.00 7.02 -6.08
C ARG A 70 11.86 5.86 -5.12
N GLN A 71 11.91 6.13 -3.82
CA GLN A 71 11.51 5.13 -2.83
C GLN A 71 10.02 5.29 -2.55
N VAL A 72 9.29 4.19 -2.61
CA VAL A 72 7.84 4.16 -2.44
C VAL A 72 7.51 3.24 -1.28
N SER A 73 6.72 3.75 -0.35
CA SER A 73 6.15 2.98 0.75
C SER A 73 4.67 2.76 0.44
N ILE A 74 4.25 1.50 0.37
CA ILE A 74 2.86 1.09 0.15
C ILE A 74 2.36 0.45 1.44
N VAL A 75 1.26 0.96 1.98
CA VAL A 75 0.60 0.45 3.18
C VAL A 75 -0.79 0.00 2.79
N ILE A 76 -1.07 -1.29 2.86
CA ILE A 76 -2.37 -1.89 2.50
C ILE A 76 -3.06 -2.31 3.79
N TYR A 77 -4.35 -2.00 3.89
CA TYR A 77 -5.20 -2.38 5.00
C TYR A 77 -6.14 -3.50 4.57
N TRP A 78 -6.09 -4.60 5.32
CA TRP A 78 -6.94 -5.77 5.15
C TRP A 78 -7.87 -5.92 6.35
N ARG A 79 -9.10 -6.40 6.12
CA ARG A 79 -10.09 -6.58 7.18
C ARG A 79 -9.61 -7.54 8.25
N THR A 80 -8.94 -8.63 7.85
CA THR A 80 -8.34 -9.63 8.76
C THR A 80 -7.00 -10.11 8.20
N LEU A 81 -6.19 -10.77 9.04
CA LEU A 81 -4.96 -11.41 8.57
C LEU A 81 -5.25 -12.57 7.60
N ASP A 82 -6.34 -13.31 7.81
CA ASP A 82 -6.75 -14.40 6.93
C ASP A 82 -7.18 -13.90 5.54
N ASP A 83 -7.85 -12.73 5.47
CA ASP A 83 -8.18 -12.09 4.19
C ASP A 83 -6.92 -11.77 3.36
N TRP A 84 -5.84 -11.37 4.05
CA TRP A 84 -4.56 -11.06 3.42
C TRP A 84 -3.76 -12.32 3.05
N LEU A 85 -3.51 -13.21 4.01
CA LEU A 85 -2.73 -14.43 3.76
C LEU A 85 -3.47 -15.44 2.87
N GLY A 86 -4.78 -15.27 2.70
CA GLY A 86 -5.62 -16.06 1.80
C GLY A 86 -5.61 -15.61 0.34
N ILE A 87 -4.82 -14.61 -0.03
CA ILE A 87 -4.68 -14.20 -1.44
C ILE A 87 -4.15 -15.39 -2.27
N ASP A 88 -4.77 -15.62 -3.43
CA ASP A 88 -4.43 -16.71 -4.34
C ASP A 88 -3.03 -16.51 -4.94
N PRO A 89 -2.05 -17.41 -4.66
CA PRO A 89 -0.69 -17.29 -5.20
C PRO A 89 -0.66 -17.29 -6.73
N ALA A 90 -1.53 -18.04 -7.39
CA ALA A 90 -1.55 -18.10 -8.85
C ALA A 90 -2.01 -16.77 -9.47
N TRP A 91 -2.90 -16.04 -8.79
CA TRP A 91 -3.29 -14.70 -9.20
C TRP A 91 -2.15 -13.71 -8.98
N LEU A 92 -1.46 -13.77 -7.83
CA LEU A 92 -0.29 -12.93 -7.53
C LEU A 92 0.80 -13.09 -8.58
N ASP A 93 1.22 -14.33 -8.84
CA ASP A 93 2.26 -14.64 -9.83
C ASP A 93 1.92 -14.09 -11.22
N ALA A 94 0.65 -14.18 -11.63
CA ALA A 94 0.18 -13.63 -12.90
C ALA A 94 0.20 -12.09 -12.93
N GLN A 95 -0.19 -11.43 -11.83
CA GLN A 95 -0.11 -9.98 -11.74
C GLN A 95 1.34 -9.49 -11.74
N GLU A 96 2.23 -10.13 -10.98
CA GLU A 96 3.65 -9.79 -10.92
C GLU A 96 4.32 -9.93 -12.29
N ALA A 97 4.09 -11.05 -12.98
CA ALA A 97 4.65 -11.28 -14.31
C ALA A 97 4.18 -10.21 -15.31
N ARG A 98 2.89 -9.90 -15.32
CA ARG A 98 2.32 -8.87 -16.21
C ARG A 98 2.81 -7.47 -15.85
N PHE A 99 2.95 -7.17 -14.56
CA PHE A 99 3.45 -5.89 -14.08
C PHE A 99 4.91 -5.68 -14.50
N ALA A 100 5.74 -6.71 -14.34
CA ALA A 100 7.14 -6.70 -14.76
C ALA A 100 7.29 -6.54 -16.28
N GLU A 101 6.40 -7.12 -17.09
CA GLU A 101 6.37 -6.92 -18.55
C GLU A 101 6.05 -5.46 -18.93
N ILE A 102 5.09 -4.83 -18.25
CA ILE A 102 4.62 -3.47 -18.57
C ILE A 102 5.60 -2.39 -18.10
N VAL A 103 6.16 -2.54 -16.90
CA VAL A 103 7.02 -1.53 -16.27
C VAL A 103 8.50 -1.79 -16.55
N GLY A 104 8.88 -3.04 -16.81
CA GLY A 104 10.27 -3.49 -16.93
C GLY A 104 10.86 -3.89 -15.57
N ALA A 105 11.23 -5.16 -15.44
CA ALA A 105 11.74 -5.73 -14.18
C ALA A 105 12.95 -4.97 -13.60
N ASP A 106 13.85 -4.45 -14.44
CA ASP A 106 15.04 -3.71 -14.00
C ASP A 106 14.74 -2.28 -13.47
N ASN A 107 13.48 -1.85 -13.55
CA ASN A 107 13.06 -0.52 -13.12
C ASN A 107 12.45 -0.50 -11.72
N VAL A 108 12.18 -1.66 -11.11
CA VAL A 108 11.52 -1.79 -9.81
C VAL A 108 12.25 -2.82 -8.97
N ARG A 109 12.48 -2.53 -7.70
CA ARG A 109 13.04 -3.50 -6.73
C ARG A 109 12.31 -3.41 -5.40
N LEU A 110 11.98 -4.57 -4.83
CA LEU A 110 11.52 -4.64 -3.44
C LEU A 110 12.72 -4.40 -2.51
N VAL A 111 12.55 -3.49 -1.55
CA VAL A 111 13.55 -3.14 -0.54
C VAL A 111 13.24 -3.84 0.78
N SER A 112 11.97 -3.90 1.19
CA SER A 112 11.55 -4.59 2.41
C SER A 112 10.06 -4.92 2.39
N ALA A 113 9.70 -6.02 3.06
CA ALA A 113 8.32 -6.36 3.42
C ALA A 113 8.19 -6.34 4.95
N GLY A 114 7.30 -5.49 5.47
CA GLY A 114 7.11 -5.27 6.91
C GLY A 114 6.44 -6.43 7.66
N HIS A 115 6.41 -7.63 7.06
CA HIS A 115 5.82 -8.85 7.61
C HIS A 115 6.80 -10.03 7.65
N ASP A 116 8.08 -9.77 7.39
CA ASP A 116 9.13 -10.77 7.53
C ASP A 116 9.14 -11.35 8.96
N ASP A 117 9.42 -12.66 9.06
CA ASP A 117 9.53 -13.42 10.31
C ASP A 117 8.24 -13.53 11.17
N GLY A 118 7.05 -13.40 10.56
CA GLY A 118 5.76 -13.64 11.23
C GLY A 118 5.28 -12.48 12.11
N HIS A 119 5.95 -11.34 12.04
CA HIS A 119 5.59 -10.12 12.75
C HIS A 119 4.70 -9.24 11.87
N HIS A 120 3.38 -9.33 12.07
CA HIS A 120 2.40 -8.57 11.29
C HIS A 120 2.00 -7.29 12.03
N TRP A 121 1.85 -6.19 11.27
CA TRP A 121 1.32 -4.94 11.78
C TRP A 121 -0.21 -4.97 11.80
N PHE A 122 -0.80 -4.27 12.76
CA PHE A 122 -2.24 -4.08 12.83
C PHE A 122 -2.59 -2.61 13.09
N LYS A 123 -3.54 -2.08 12.32
CA LYS A 123 -4.07 -0.73 12.53
C LYS A 123 -5.20 -0.79 13.55
N ILE A 124 -4.96 -0.21 14.72
CA ILE A 124 -5.89 -0.23 15.86
C ILE A 124 -6.79 1.01 15.93
N SER A 125 -6.40 2.12 15.29
CA SER A 125 -7.19 3.34 15.24
C SER A 125 -6.71 4.30 14.15
N GLU A 126 -7.55 5.27 13.82
CA GLU A 126 -7.17 6.48 13.09
C GLU A 126 -7.85 7.72 13.68
N TYR A 127 -7.21 8.89 13.55
CA TYR A 127 -7.78 10.17 13.97
C TYR A 127 -7.97 11.05 12.74
N ARG A 128 -9.21 11.36 12.39
CA ARG A 128 -9.56 12.14 11.19
C ARG A 128 -10.73 13.07 11.44
#